data_AF-A0A0J7NAY8-F1
#
_entry.id   AF-A0A0J7NAY8-F1
#
_cell.length_a   1.000
_cell.length_b   1.000
_cell.length_c   1.000
_cell.angle_alpha   90.00
_cell.angle_beta   90.00
_cell.angle_gamma   90.00
#
_symmetry.space_group_name_H-M   'P 1'
#
loop_
_entity.id
_entity.type
_entity.pdbx_description
1 polymer ?
#
loop_
_entity_poly.entity_id
_entity_poly.type
_entity_poly.pdbx_seq_one_letter_code
_entity_poly.pdbx_strand_id
1 'polypeptide(L)'
;MGNLPTARVTPTRPFYNSGLDYAGPITLKTWKGRAARSYKGYLSIFVCLATSAVHIEVVTDYTKEAFIAAYKRFSGRRGICATLQSDCGTNFVGADAELKRLFQQSSQELGSLVALLATDGTEWKFNPPSAPHFGRSGRQQ
;
A
#
# COMPACT_ATOMS: atom_id res chain seq x y z
N MET A 1 7.02 28.12 -7.57
CA MET A 1 7.58 26.96 -6.85
C MET A 1 6.42 26.22 -6.20
N GLY A 2 6.23 24.94 -6.49
CA GLY A 2 5.11 24.16 -5.94
C GLY A 2 5.38 23.81 -4.47
N ASN A 3 4.44 24.11 -3.58
CA ASN A 3 4.56 23.75 -2.16
C ASN A 3 4.60 22.23 -2.01
N LEU A 4 5.60 21.74 -1.27
CA LEU A 4 5.67 20.32 -0.88
C LEU A 4 4.59 20.03 0.17
N PRO A 5 3.96 18.84 0.16
CA PRO A 5 3.01 18.46 1.19
C PRO A 5 3.65 18.54 2.58
N THR A 6 2.92 19.03 3.57
CA THR A 6 3.39 19.16 4.97
C THR A 6 3.99 17.84 5.51
N ALA A 7 3.41 16.70 5.12
CA ALA A 7 3.91 15.37 5.50
C ALA A 7 5.35 15.06 5.02
N ARG A 8 5.85 15.80 4.03
CA ARG A 8 7.22 15.69 3.49
C ARG A 8 8.21 16.65 4.14
N VAL A 9 7.73 17.77 4.70
CA VAL A 9 8.58 18.85 5.20
C VAL A 9 8.60 18.95 6.73
N THR A 10 7.62 18.36 7.41
CA THR A 10 7.62 18.27 8.88
C THR A 10 8.44 17.06 9.32
N PRO A 11 9.52 17.26 10.10
CA PRO A 11 10.31 16.16 10.65
C PRO A 11 9.44 15.27 11.53
N THR A 12 9.34 14.00 11.17
CA THR A 12 8.62 12.97 11.94
C THR A 12 9.47 11.71 11.99
N ARG A 13 9.16 10.79 12.92
CA ARG A 13 9.84 9.49 12.92
C ARG A 13 9.58 8.77 11.58
N PRO A 14 10.51 7.91 11.12
CA PRO A 14 10.29 7.10 9.93
C PRO A 14 8.97 6.34 10.00
N PHE A 15 8.27 6.27 8.86
CA PHE A 15 6.98 5.62 8.67
C PHE A 15 5.80 6.18 9.48
N TYR A 16 5.95 7.34 10.13
CA TYR A 16 4.85 8.00 10.83
C TYR A 16 3.68 8.35 9.88
N ASN A 17 4.02 8.94 8.73
CA ASN A 17 3.13 9.10 7.59
C ASN A 17 3.63 8.17 6.48
N SER A 18 2.83 7.20 6.08
CA SER A 18 3.22 6.19 5.10
C SER A 18 2.24 6.14 3.93
N GLY A 19 2.76 6.01 2.71
CA GLY A 19 2.01 5.59 1.55
C GLY A 19 1.93 4.07 1.48
N LEU A 20 0.83 3.54 0.95
CA LEU A 20 0.63 2.12 0.65
C LEU A 20 0.42 1.96 -0.85
N ASP A 21 1.18 1.04 -1.44
CA ASP A 21 1.07 0.62 -2.82
C ASP A 21 1.10 -0.91 -2.94
N TYR A 22 0.58 -1.44 -4.05
CA TYR A 22 0.61 -2.85 -4.37
C TYR A 22 1.25 -3.11 -5.73
N ALA A 23 2.15 -4.07 -5.80
CA ALA A 23 2.75 -4.53 -7.05
C ALA A 23 2.43 -6.01 -7.32
N GLY A 24 2.19 -6.36 -8.58
CA GLY A 24 1.69 -7.69 -8.94
C GLY A 24 1.72 -8.07 -10.41
N PRO A 25 1.43 -9.36 -10.73
CA PRO A 25 1.63 -10.55 -9.90
C PRO A 25 3.09 -11.05 -10.00
N ILE A 26 3.64 -11.50 -8.87
CA ILE A 26 4.92 -12.22 -8.83
C ILE A 26 4.69 -13.73 -8.66
N THR A 27 5.60 -14.54 -9.20
CA THR A 27 5.55 -15.99 -9.01
C THR A 27 6.29 -16.37 -7.73
N LEU A 28 5.54 -16.83 -6.73
CA LEU A 28 6.08 -17.34 -5.49
C LEU A 28 6.26 -18.85 -5.59
N LYS A 29 7.35 -19.36 -5.01
CA LYS A 29 7.62 -20.79 -4.84
C LYS A 29 7.60 -21.11 -3.36
N THR A 30 6.95 -22.23 -3.02
CA THR A 30 6.91 -22.74 -1.64
C THR A 30 8.30 -23.11 -1.10
N TRP A 31 9.20 -23.56 -1.96
CA TRP A 31 10.60 -23.87 -1.62
C TRP A 31 11.50 -23.84 -2.85
N LYS A 32 12.82 -23.92 -2.65
CA LYS A 32 13.82 -23.93 -3.74
C LYS A 32 13.94 -25.33 -4.34
N GLY A 33 13.26 -25.58 -5.47
CA GLY A 33 13.38 -26.86 -6.17
C GLY A 33 12.63 -26.90 -7.50
N ARG A 34 12.94 -27.90 -8.34
CA ARG A 34 12.33 -28.08 -9.68
C ARG A 34 10.86 -28.51 -9.59
N ALA A 35 10.48 -29.23 -8.54
CA ALA A 35 9.11 -29.70 -8.26
C ALA A 35 8.32 -28.76 -7.31
N ALA A 36 8.84 -27.58 -7.00
CA ALA A 36 8.18 -26.66 -6.08
C ALA A 36 6.88 -26.11 -6.70
N ARG A 37 5.78 -26.25 -5.96
CA ARG A 37 4.50 -25.65 -6.34
C ARG A 37 4.68 -24.13 -6.38
N SER A 38 4.30 -23.56 -7.52
CA SER A 38 4.32 -22.12 -7.76
C SER A 38 2.91 -21.56 -7.64
N TYR A 39 2.79 -20.36 -7.10
CA TYR A 39 1.52 -19.64 -6.98
C TYR A 39 1.74 -18.15 -7.23
N LYS A 40 0.67 -17.44 -7.57
CA LYS A 40 0.72 -15.97 -7.71
C LYS A 40 0.76 -15.35 -6.33
N GLY A 41 1.58 -14.33 -6.17
CA GLY A 41 1.58 -13.46 -5.00
C GLY A 41 1.79 -12.02 -5.39
N TYR A 42 1.76 -11.15 -4.40
CA TYR A 42 1.82 -9.71 -4.58
C TYR A 42 2.77 -9.09 -3.55
N LEU A 43 3.18 -7.86 -3.79
CA LEU A 43 3.99 -7.08 -2.87
C LEU A 43 3.16 -5.93 -2.33
N SER A 44 3.05 -5.85 -1.01
CA SER A 44 2.56 -4.66 -0.31
C SER A 44 3.76 -3.76 -0.01
N ILE A 45 3.73 -2.55 -0.55
CA ILE A 45 4.84 -1.60 -0.53
C ILE A 45 4.44 -0.42 0.35
N PHE A 46 5.12 -0.27 1.48
CA PHE A 46 4.95 0.85 2.38
C PHE A 46 6.05 1.87 2.15
N VAL A 47 5.70 3.11 1.85
CA VAL A 47 6.64 4.20 1.55
C VAL A 47 6.56 5.27 2.62
N CYS A 48 7.64 5.55 3.32
CA CYS A 48 7.69 6.65 4.29
C CYS A 48 7.63 8.00 3.56
N LEU A 49 6.63 8.83 3.87
CA LEU A 49 6.47 10.12 3.20
C LEU A 49 7.52 11.16 3.61
N ALA A 50 8.08 11.06 4.83
CA ALA A 50 9.12 11.97 5.29
C ALA A 50 10.50 11.70 4.66
N THR A 51 10.87 10.43 4.46
CA THR A 51 12.24 10.03 4.06
C THR A 51 12.32 9.31 2.71
N SER A 52 11.18 8.96 2.11
CA SER A 52 11.09 8.07 0.94
C SER A 52 11.65 6.66 1.17
N ALA A 53 11.85 6.25 2.43
CA ALA A 53 12.24 4.88 2.76
C ALA A 53 11.14 3.88 2.40
N VAL A 54 11.51 2.72 1.85
CA VAL A 54 10.55 1.69 1.41
C VAL A 54 10.64 0.46 2.31
N HIS A 55 9.48 -0.08 2.69
CA HIS A 55 9.33 -1.36 3.38
C HIS A 55 8.40 -2.25 2.56
N ILE A 56 8.84 -3.47 2.24
CA ILE A 56 8.11 -4.38 1.35
C ILE A 56 7.70 -5.62 2.13
N GLU A 57 6.44 -6.01 1.98
CA GLU A 57 5.90 -7.26 2.51
C GLU A 57 5.34 -8.11 1.36
N VAL A 58 5.66 -9.40 1.37
CA VAL A 58 5.03 -10.36 0.45
C VAL A 58 3.65 -10.70 0.98
N VAL A 59 2.66 -10.71 0.09
CA VAL A 59 1.29 -11.17 0.36
C VAL A 59 0.90 -12.27 -0.63
N THR A 60 0.08 -13.21 -0.17
CA THR A 60 -0.36 -14.37 -0.96
C THR A 60 -1.50 -14.03 -1.91
N ASP A 61 -2.29 -13.02 -1.56
CA ASP A 61 -3.48 -12.60 -2.27
C ASP A 61 -3.84 -11.16 -1.85
N TYR A 62 -4.98 -10.67 -2.33
CA TYR A 62 -5.50 -9.34 -2.03
C TYR A 62 -6.65 -9.37 -1.02
N THR A 63 -6.76 -10.43 -0.22
CA THR A 63 -7.76 -10.49 0.83
C THR A 63 -7.41 -9.52 1.96
N LYS A 64 -8.44 -9.12 2.71
CA LYS A 64 -8.26 -8.33 3.93
C LYS A 64 -7.33 -9.05 4.91
N GLU A 65 -7.40 -10.37 5.02
CA GLU A 65 -6.56 -11.17 5.91
C GLU A 65 -5.08 -11.06 5.52
N ALA A 66 -4.78 -11.17 4.22
CA ALA A 66 -3.40 -11.04 3.73
C ALA A 66 -2.85 -9.62 3.96
N PHE A 67 -3.67 -8.59 3.74
CA PHE A 67 -3.28 -7.22 4.07
C PHE A 67 -3.05 -7.02 5.57
N ILE A 68 -3.98 -7.47 6.43
CA ILE A 68 -3.84 -7.36 7.89
C ILE A 68 -2.56 -8.04 8.35
N ALA A 69 -2.25 -9.22 7.80
CA ALA A 69 -1.02 -9.92 8.10
C ALA A 69 0.22 -9.11 7.67
N ALA A 70 0.21 -8.50 6.48
CA ALA A 70 1.28 -7.62 6.02
C ALA A 70 1.42 -6.36 6.89
N TYR A 71 0.31 -5.72 7.23
CA TYR A 71 0.28 -4.54 8.09
C TYR A 71 0.85 -4.84 9.47
N LYS A 72 0.47 -5.97 10.10
CA LYS A 72 1.04 -6.40 11.38
C LYS A 72 2.55 -6.63 11.31
N ARG A 73 3.05 -7.21 10.22
CA ARG A 73 4.50 -7.37 9.99
C ARG A 73 5.20 -6.03 9.82
N PHE A 74 4.57 -5.10 9.10
CA PHE A 74 5.06 -3.74 8.92
C PHE A 74 5.10 -2.98 10.25
N SER A 75 3.98 -2.89 10.97
CA SER A 75 3.88 -2.14 12.23
C SER A 75 4.73 -2.76 13.33
N GLY A 76 4.86 -4.09 13.38
CA GLY A 76 5.78 -4.78 14.28
C GLY A 76 7.25 -4.44 14.04
N ARG A 77 7.66 -4.10 12.80
CA ARG A 77 9.05 -3.71 12.48
C ARG A 77 9.29 -2.19 12.46
N ARG A 78 8.28 -1.38 12.10
CA ARG A 78 8.42 0.07 11.85
C ARG A 78 7.65 0.95 12.84
N GLY A 79 6.86 0.33 13.73
CA GLY A 79 5.89 1.02 14.57
C GLY A 79 4.60 1.34 13.82
N ILE A 80 3.51 1.52 14.57
CA ILE A 80 2.18 1.82 14.04
C ILE A 80 2.18 3.20 13.38
N CYS A 81 1.79 3.34 12.11
CA CYS A 81 1.76 4.67 11.48
C CYS A 81 0.57 5.50 12.00
N ALA A 82 0.71 6.83 12.02
CA ALA A 82 -0.40 7.73 12.34
C ALA A 82 -1.31 7.92 11.12
N THR A 83 -0.74 7.97 9.92
CA THR A 83 -1.51 8.06 8.69
C THR A 83 -0.99 7.06 7.66
N LEU A 84 -1.92 6.32 7.07
CA LEU A 84 -1.69 5.47 5.91
C LEU A 84 -2.44 6.05 4.71
N GLN A 85 -1.72 6.42 3.66
CA GLN A 85 -2.29 6.96 2.43
C GLN A 85 -2.24 5.91 1.32
N SER A 86 -3.40 5.54 0.78
CA SER A 86 -3.49 4.74 -0.43
C SER A 86 -4.20 5.54 -1.52
N ASP A 87 -3.80 5.39 -2.77
CA ASP A 87 -4.53 5.98 -3.87
C ASP A 87 -5.78 5.16 -4.24
N CYS A 88 -6.96 5.78 -4.35
CA CYS A 88 -8.15 5.04 -4.80
C CYS A 88 -8.21 4.82 -6.31
N GLY A 89 -7.27 5.39 -7.05
CA GLY A 89 -7.49 5.69 -8.46
C GLY A 89 -6.61 4.94 -9.46
N THR A 90 -5.33 4.68 -9.17
CA THR A 90 -4.37 4.57 -10.28
C THR A 90 -3.22 3.59 -10.13
N ASN A 91 -2.79 3.19 -8.93
CA ASN A 91 -1.82 2.10 -8.79
C ASN A 91 -2.48 0.72 -8.72
N PHE A 92 -3.77 0.69 -8.39
CA PHE A 92 -4.66 -0.41 -8.80
C PHE A 92 -4.96 -0.42 -10.31
N VAL A 93 -4.57 0.59 -11.10
CA VAL A 93 -4.71 0.58 -12.58
C VAL A 93 -3.57 -0.18 -13.26
N GLY A 94 -2.43 -0.35 -12.59
CA GLY A 94 -1.41 -1.33 -12.99
C GLY A 94 -1.72 -2.75 -12.52
N ALA A 95 -2.69 -2.89 -11.62
CA ALA A 95 -3.20 -4.17 -11.24
C ALA A 95 -4.36 -4.61 -12.11
N ASP A 96 -4.34 -5.91 -12.40
CA ASP A 96 -5.29 -6.66 -13.20
C ASP A 96 -6.75 -6.23 -12.97
N ALA A 97 -7.59 -6.32 -14.00
CA ALA A 97 -9.02 -5.97 -13.89
C ALA A 97 -9.73 -6.76 -12.77
N GLU A 98 -9.24 -7.97 -12.49
CA GLU A 98 -9.66 -8.81 -11.37
C GLU A 98 -9.33 -8.18 -10.00
N LEU A 99 -8.23 -7.42 -9.90
CA LEU A 99 -7.86 -6.75 -8.67
C LEU A 99 -8.86 -5.67 -8.27
N LYS A 100 -9.26 -4.84 -9.24
CA LYS A 100 -10.26 -3.80 -9.01
C LYS A 100 -11.61 -4.40 -8.64
N ARG A 101 -11.99 -5.50 -9.30
CA ARG A 101 -13.24 -6.23 -9.03
C ARG A 101 -13.31 -6.76 -7.60
N LEU A 102 -12.23 -7.36 -7.11
CA LEU A 102 -12.14 -7.88 -5.74
C LEU A 102 -12.26 -6.74 -4.71
N PHE A 103 -11.52 -5.64 -4.90
CA PHE A 103 -11.57 -4.50 -3.97
C PHE A 103 -12.92 -3.76 -3.98
N GLN A 104 -13.61 -3.67 -5.13
CA GLN A 104 -14.93 -3.03 -5.23
C GLN A 104 -16.07 -3.87 -4.64
N GLN A 105 -15.98 -5.20 -4.69
CA GLN A 105 -16.91 -6.07 -3.97
C GLN A 105 -16.72 -5.98 -2.44
N SER A 106 -15.53 -5.60 -1.99
CA SER A 106 -15.13 -5.50 -0.58
C SER A 106 -15.49 -4.18 0.12
N SER A 107 -16.43 -3.37 -0.39
CA SER A 107 -16.80 -2.07 0.23
C SER A 107 -17.15 -2.16 1.73
N GLN A 108 -17.91 -3.18 2.14
CA GLN A 108 -18.21 -3.42 3.57
C GLN A 108 -16.98 -3.92 4.34
N GLU A 109 -16.12 -4.71 3.70
CA GLU A 109 -14.90 -5.25 4.29
C GLU A 109 -13.83 -4.17 4.47
N LEU A 110 -13.81 -3.17 3.60
CA LEU A 110 -12.94 -2.00 3.73
C LEU A 110 -13.30 -1.22 4.98
N GLY A 111 -14.60 -1.10 5.30
CA GLY A 111 -15.07 -0.43 6.53
C GLY A 111 -14.60 -1.12 7.80
N SER A 112 -14.66 -2.46 7.88
CA SER A 112 -14.18 -3.20 9.05
C SER A 112 -12.66 -3.15 9.19
N LEU A 113 -11.95 -3.08 8.06
CA LEU A 113 -10.50 -2.95 8.01
C LEU A 113 -10.05 -1.55 8.48
N VAL A 114 -10.75 -0.50 8.05
CA VAL A 114 -10.54 0.87 8.56
C VAL A 114 -10.79 0.93 10.07
N ALA A 115 -11.85 0.29 10.58
CA ALA A 115 -12.13 0.25 12.01
C ALA A 115 -11.03 -0.49 12.81
N LEU A 116 -10.48 -1.56 12.25
CA LEU A 116 -9.35 -2.28 12.86
C LEU A 116 -8.11 -1.38 12.97
N LEU A 117 -7.77 -0.65 11.90
CA LEU A 117 -6.63 0.25 11.91
C LEU A 117 -6.84 1.48 12.79
N ALA A 118 -8.08 1.97 12.89
CA ALA A 118 -8.44 3.02 13.82
C ALA A 118 -8.24 2.58 15.28
N THR A 119 -8.37 1.27 15.59
CA THR A 119 -8.05 0.72 16.92
C THR A 119 -6.56 0.86 17.26
N ASP A 120 -5.69 0.76 16.25
CA ASP A 120 -4.26 1.04 16.39
C ASP A 120 -3.95 2.56 16.40
N GLY A 121 -4.96 3.43 16.21
CA GLY A 121 -4.77 4.87 16.07
C GLY A 121 -4.26 5.30 14.69
N THR A 122 -4.34 4.42 13.70
CA THR A 122 -3.95 4.70 12.31
C THR A 122 -5.13 5.26 11.52
N GLU A 123 -4.96 6.47 10.99
CA GLU A 123 -5.90 7.09 10.06
C GLU A 123 -5.61 6.62 8.63
N TRP A 124 -6.53 5.87 8.01
CA TRP A 124 -6.42 5.50 6.61
C TRP A 124 -7.08 6.54 5.70
N LYS A 125 -6.28 7.18 4.85
CA LYS A 125 -6.71 8.12 3.81
C LYS A 125 -6.68 7.50 2.42
N PHE A 126 -7.76 7.74 1.71
CA PHE A 126 -8.05 7.26 0.37
C PHE A 126 -7.99 8.47 -0.59
N ASN A 127 -7.03 8.52 -1.52
CA ASN A 127 -7.00 9.64 -2.47
C ASN A 127 -8.18 9.53 -3.45
N PRO A 128 -8.99 10.58 -3.65
CA PRO A 128 -10.14 10.53 -4.54
C PRO A 128 -9.74 10.12 -5.98
N PRO A 129 -10.62 9.45 -6.76
CA PRO A 129 -10.31 8.88 -8.08
C PRO A 129 -9.89 9.87 -9.19
N SER A 130 -9.65 11.14 -8.89
CA SER A 130 -9.41 12.20 -9.87
C SER A 130 -8.23 13.09 -9.46
N ALA A 131 -7.01 12.58 -9.61
CA ALA A 131 -5.81 13.43 -9.75
C ALA A 131 -4.67 12.66 -10.48
N PRO A 132 -4.74 12.46 -11.81
CA PRO A 132 -3.73 11.73 -12.57
C PRO A 132 -2.38 12.46 -12.70
N HIS A 133 -2.27 13.70 -12.24
CA HIS A 133 -1.05 14.51 -12.41
C HIS A 133 -0.68 15.28 -11.14
N PHE A 134 0.02 14.62 -10.23
CA PHE A 134 0.94 15.32 -9.32
C PHE A 134 2.12 14.43 -8.96
N GLY A 135 3.04 14.20 -9.91
CA GLY A 135 4.24 13.43 -9.58
C GLY A 135 5.17 12.92 -10.68
N ARG A 136 5.15 13.43 -11.91
CA ARG A 136 6.30 13.28 -12.83
C ARG A 136 6.60 14.64 -13.45
N SER A 137 7.55 15.33 -12.85
CA SER A 137 8.24 16.43 -13.51
C SER A 137 9.16 15.84 -14.57
N GLY A 138 9.00 16.28 -15.82
CA GLY A 138 10.08 16.22 -16.80
C GLY A 138 9.65 15.93 -18.24
N ARG A 139 9.50 17.03 -19.01
CA ARG A 139 9.66 17.15 -20.48
C ARG A 139 8.47 16.67 -21.33
N GLN A 140 8.06 17.37 -22.38
CA GLN A 140 8.77 18.32 -23.24
C GLN A 140 7.76 19.19 -24.02
N GLN A 141 8.14 20.46 -24.20
CA GLN A 141 7.81 21.42 -25.28
C GLN A 141 6.36 21.50 -25.78
#